data_AF-A0A257NPN4-F1
#
_entry.id   AF-A0A257NPN4-F1
#
_cell.length_a   1.000
_cell.length_b   1.000
_cell.length_c   1.000
_cell.angle_alpha   90.00
_cell.angle_beta   90.00
_cell.angle_gamma   90.00
#
_symmetry.space_group_name_H-M   'P 1'
#
loop_
_entity.id
_entity.type
_entity.pdbx_description
1 polymer ?
#
loop_
_entity_poly.entity_id
_entity_poly.type
_entity_poly.pdbx_seq_one_letter_code
_entity_poly.pdbx_strand_id
1 'polypeptide(L)'
;PNISTTAWNSFLSEIAPCGAAANTACTLDPMQNEGVGTTLALAPLSGSPPLYGAQPLYLLSTNGVYTQQNSAGAKQPFTRVILVEPVSGSPIGEERVTTTVSWSFHNTNYLVTVIDHLTPWQ
;
A
#
# COMPACT_ATOMS: atom_id res chain seq x y z
N PRO A 1 18.00 23.94 -9.95
CA PRO A 1 17.13 22.97 -9.25
C PRO A 1 17.48 21.55 -9.69
N ASN A 2 17.85 20.67 -8.76
CA ASN A 2 18.08 19.27 -9.09
C ASN A 2 16.71 18.60 -9.29
N ILE A 3 16.41 18.22 -10.54
CA ILE A 3 15.13 17.63 -10.95
C ILE A 3 14.85 16.36 -10.13
N SER A 4 15.89 15.60 -9.77
CA SER A 4 15.73 14.38 -8.96
C SER A 4 15.28 14.67 -7.53
N THR A 5 15.82 15.72 -6.89
CA THR A 5 15.40 16.14 -5.55
C THR A 5 13.95 16.64 -5.54
N THR A 6 13.54 17.41 -6.56
CA THR A 6 12.16 17.88 -6.66
C THR A 6 11.20 16.71 -6.88
N ALA A 7 11.52 15.79 -7.80
CA ALA A 7 10.70 14.61 -8.05
C ALA A 7 10.59 13.71 -6.80
N TRP A 8 11.70 13.52 -6.06
CA TRP A 8 11.69 12.77 -4.81
C TRP A 8 10.80 13.42 -3.75
N ASN A 9 10.93 14.72 -3.53
CA ASN A 9 10.08 15.43 -2.57
C ASN A 9 8.60 15.42 -2.97
N SER A 10 8.30 15.50 -4.28
CA SER A 10 6.94 15.34 -4.79
C SER A 10 6.40 13.95 -4.51
N PHE A 11 7.20 12.91 -4.76
CA PHE A 11 6.85 11.53 -4.40
C PHE A 11 6.55 11.44 -2.90
N LEU A 12 7.48 11.83 -2.01
CA LEU A 12 7.28 11.77 -0.55
C LEU A 12 6.00 12.48 -0.11
N SER A 13 5.69 13.65 -0.70
CA SER A 13 4.48 14.40 -0.40
C SER A 13 3.21 13.66 -0.84
N GLU A 14 3.25 12.98 -1.98
CA GLU A 14 2.12 12.22 -2.51
C GLU A 14 1.83 10.99 -1.65
N ILE A 15 2.88 10.27 -1.22
CA ILE A 15 2.75 9.04 -0.43
C ILE A 15 2.54 9.29 1.07
N ALA A 16 2.80 10.49 1.59
CA ALA A 16 2.63 10.81 3.02
C ALA A 16 1.34 10.26 3.69
N PRO A 17 0.16 10.21 3.03
CA PRO A 17 -1.04 9.59 3.59
C PRO A 17 -0.96 8.08 3.89
N CYS A 18 -0.04 7.33 3.27
CA CYS A 18 0.23 5.92 3.58
C CYS A 18 1.42 5.76 4.55
N GLY A 19 1.87 6.87 5.14
CA GLY A 19 3.05 6.91 5.98
C GLY A 19 2.77 6.65 7.46
N ALA A 20 3.75 6.10 8.19
CA ALA A 20 3.64 5.95 9.65
C ALA A 20 3.49 7.28 10.39
N ALA A 21 4.00 8.39 9.83
CA ALA A 21 3.81 9.73 10.41
C ALA A 21 2.34 10.16 10.42
N ALA A 22 1.54 9.70 9.47
CA ALA A 22 0.09 9.88 9.44
C ALA A 22 -0.65 8.82 10.27
N ASN A 23 0.07 7.85 10.87
CA ASN A 23 -0.46 6.64 11.51
C ASN A 23 -1.53 5.95 10.65
N THR A 24 -1.31 5.98 9.34
CA THR A 24 -2.28 5.60 8.32
C THR A 24 -1.56 4.69 7.33
N ALA A 25 -2.07 3.49 7.16
CA ALA A 25 -1.63 2.60 6.10
C ALA A 25 -2.57 2.71 4.90
N CYS A 26 -2.17 2.24 3.72
CA CYS A 26 -3.02 2.25 2.53
C CYS A 26 -3.41 0.85 2.08
N THR A 27 -4.60 0.72 1.48
CA THR A 27 -4.90 -0.42 0.59
C THR A 27 -4.38 -0.13 -0.81
N LEU A 28 -4.14 -1.18 -1.58
CA LEU A 28 -3.78 -1.08 -3.00
C LEU A 28 -4.81 -1.80 -3.86
N ASP A 29 -5.48 -1.06 -4.74
CA ASP A 29 -6.31 -1.58 -5.81
C ASP A 29 -5.71 -1.21 -7.18
N PRO A 30 -5.07 -2.16 -7.89
CA PRO A 30 -4.39 -1.89 -9.15
C PRO A 30 -5.36 -1.60 -10.31
N MET A 31 -6.68 -1.68 -10.11
CA MET A 31 -7.67 -1.33 -11.12
C MET A 31 -8.12 0.14 -11.07
N GLN A 32 -7.71 0.89 -10.05
CA GLN A 32 -7.95 2.33 -9.98
C GLN A 32 -6.84 3.11 -10.69
N ASN A 33 -7.10 4.39 -10.96
CA ASN A 33 -6.09 5.30 -11.47
C ASN A 33 -4.94 5.45 -10.47
N GLU A 34 -3.73 5.65 -10.98
CA GLU A 34 -2.54 5.87 -10.16
C GLU A 34 -2.70 7.06 -9.20
N GLY A 35 -2.02 6.96 -8.06
CA GLY A 35 -1.96 8.01 -7.04
C GLY A 35 -2.57 7.62 -5.70
N VAL A 36 -2.60 8.60 -4.79
CA VAL A 36 -3.01 8.41 -3.38
C VAL A 36 -4.28 9.21 -3.06
N GLY A 37 -5.34 8.51 -2.65
CA GLY A 37 -6.63 9.10 -2.33
C GLY A 37 -7.72 8.05 -2.20
N THR A 38 -8.88 8.42 -1.65
CA THR A 38 -10.01 7.49 -1.40
C THR A 38 -10.60 6.87 -2.67
N THR A 39 -10.27 7.42 -3.86
CA THR A 39 -10.73 6.95 -5.17
C THR A 39 -9.58 6.61 -6.13
N LEU A 40 -8.35 6.48 -5.61
CA LEU A 40 -7.15 6.16 -6.40
C LEU A 40 -6.61 4.78 -5.99
N ALA A 41 -5.55 4.33 -6.67
CA ALA A 41 -4.95 3.02 -6.47
C ALA A 41 -4.50 2.80 -5.02
N LEU A 42 -3.90 3.82 -4.40
CA LEU A 42 -3.56 3.80 -2.97
C LEU A 42 -4.63 4.57 -2.18
N ALA A 43 -5.43 3.84 -1.41
CA ALA A 43 -6.46 4.45 -0.58
C ALA A 43 -6.06 4.42 0.90
N PRO A 44 -5.92 5.59 1.58
CA PRO A 44 -5.62 5.64 3.00
C PRO A 44 -6.70 4.96 3.85
N LEU A 45 -6.27 4.12 4.77
CA LEU A 45 -7.13 3.47 5.77
C LEU A 45 -7.33 4.41 6.94
N SER A 46 -8.48 5.08 7.01
CA SER A 46 -8.81 5.90 8.18
C SER A 46 -8.99 5.02 9.44
N GLY A 47 -8.11 5.18 10.42
CA GLY A 47 -8.19 4.52 11.73
C GLY A 47 -6.89 3.86 12.15
N SER A 48 -6.35 4.27 13.29
CA SER A 48 -5.27 3.56 14.00
C SER A 48 -5.68 2.11 14.25
N PRO A 49 -4.76 1.15 14.15
CA PRO A 49 -4.87 -0.04 13.31
C PRO A 49 -6.12 -0.88 13.64
N PRO A 50 -6.75 -1.47 12.61
CA PRO A 50 -6.25 -2.79 12.28
C PRO A 50 -6.28 -3.13 10.79
N LEU A 51 -5.50 -4.17 10.47
CA LEU A 51 -5.56 -5.01 9.27
C LEU A 51 -7.00 -5.44 8.84
N TYR A 52 -8.03 -5.14 9.63
CA TYR A 52 -9.45 -5.42 9.40
C TYR A 52 -10.24 -4.26 8.73
N GLY A 53 -9.64 -3.08 8.51
CA GLY A 53 -10.27 -1.98 7.75
C GLY A 53 -10.09 -2.10 6.23
N ALA A 54 -9.17 -2.96 5.78
CA ALA A 54 -8.94 -3.21 4.37
C ALA A 54 -10.07 -4.08 3.80
N GLN A 55 -10.78 -3.56 2.79
CA GLN A 55 -11.80 -4.34 2.08
C GLN A 55 -11.15 -5.57 1.43
N PRO A 56 -11.76 -6.77 1.53
CA PRO A 56 -11.27 -7.97 0.87
C PRO A 56 -11.07 -7.76 -0.62
N LEU A 57 -10.01 -8.36 -1.17
CA LEU A 57 -9.75 -8.35 -2.61
C LEU A 57 -10.49 -9.50 -3.30
N TYR A 58 -10.95 -9.25 -4.53
CA TYR A 58 -11.56 -10.23 -5.42
C TYR A 58 -10.57 -10.56 -6.52
N LEU A 59 -10.44 -11.86 -6.84
CA LEU A 59 -9.67 -12.30 -7.99
C LEU A 59 -10.58 -12.34 -9.22
N LEU A 60 -10.27 -11.52 -10.21
CA LEU A 60 -10.92 -11.58 -11.51
C LEU A 60 -10.52 -12.84 -12.26
N SER A 61 -11.49 -13.66 -12.64
CA SER A 61 -11.26 -14.88 -13.41
C SER A 61 -10.78 -14.63 -14.84
N THR A 62 -11.04 -13.43 -15.38
CA THR A 62 -10.73 -13.07 -16.77
C THR A 62 -9.26 -12.75 -17.00
N ASN A 63 -8.57 -12.17 -16.01
CA ASN A 63 -7.19 -11.69 -16.16
C ASN A 63 -6.30 -11.95 -14.94
N GLY A 64 -6.83 -12.60 -13.88
CA GLY A 64 -6.05 -12.91 -12.67
C GLY A 64 -5.70 -11.70 -11.81
N VAL A 65 -6.38 -10.56 -12.00
CA VAL A 65 -6.12 -9.34 -11.23
C VAL A 65 -6.90 -9.35 -9.92
N TYR A 66 -6.21 -8.99 -8.83
CA TYR A 66 -6.85 -8.75 -7.53
C TYR A 66 -7.35 -7.31 -7.45
N THR A 67 -8.62 -7.12 -7.11
CA THR A 67 -9.26 -5.79 -7.08
C THR A 67 -10.33 -5.68 -6.00
N GLN A 68 -10.61 -4.45 -5.57
CA GLN A 68 -11.74 -4.13 -4.69
C GLN A 68 -12.97 -3.66 -5.51
N GLN A 69 -12.81 -3.40 -6.82
CA GLN A 69 -13.86 -2.80 -7.67
C GLN A 69 -14.91 -3.77 -8.20
N ASN A 70 -14.64 -5.07 -8.18
CA ASN A 70 -15.52 -6.04 -8.82
C ASN A 70 -15.80 -7.24 -7.90
N SER A 71 -16.99 -7.25 -7.30
CA SER A 71 -17.47 -8.32 -6.44
C SER A 71 -17.94 -9.57 -7.19
N ALA A 72 -18.00 -9.55 -8.53
CA ALA A 72 -18.37 -10.70 -9.35
C ALA A 72 -17.21 -11.70 -9.54
N GLY A 73 -15.99 -11.34 -9.13
CA GLY A 73 -14.85 -12.26 -9.09
C GLY A 73 -14.94 -13.26 -7.92
N ALA A 74 -14.00 -14.21 -7.88
CA ALA A 74 -13.89 -15.10 -6.72
C ALA A 74 -13.38 -14.28 -5.53
N LYS A 75 -14.20 -14.15 -4.48
CA LYS A 75 -13.78 -13.47 -3.25
C LYS A 75 -12.56 -14.20 -2.68
N GLN A 76 -11.45 -13.49 -2.58
CA GLN A 76 -10.26 -13.99 -1.93
C GLN A 76 -10.21 -13.40 -0.52
N PRO A 77 -10.16 -14.22 0.54
CA PRO A 77 -10.25 -13.74 1.91
C PRO A 77 -8.88 -13.24 2.40
N PHE A 78 -8.20 -12.46 1.56
CA PHE A 78 -6.96 -11.80 1.95
C PHE A 78 -7.07 -10.29 1.86
N THR A 79 -6.35 -9.61 2.73
CA THR A 79 -6.16 -8.17 2.72
C THR A 79 -4.72 -7.86 2.38
N ARG A 80 -4.50 -6.69 1.78
CA ARG A 80 -3.17 -6.17 1.48
C ARG A 80 -3.09 -4.74 1.99
N VAL A 81 -2.05 -4.46 2.76
CA VAL A 81 -1.79 -3.16 3.38
C VAL A 81 -0.38 -2.73 3.03
N ILE A 82 -0.22 -1.43 2.73
CA ILE A 82 1.06 -0.79 2.44
C ILE A 82 1.31 0.27 3.50
N LEU A 83 2.49 0.23 4.10
CA LEU A 83 2.99 1.23 5.04
C LEU A 83 4.33 1.75 4.53
N VAL A 84 4.53 3.06 4.59
CA VAL A 84 5.80 3.67 4.21
C VAL A 84 6.37 4.49 5.36
N GLU A 85 7.66 4.36 5.60
CA GLU A 85 8.31 4.94 6.76
C GLU A 85 9.72 5.42 6.41
N PRO A 86 10.11 6.62 6.85
CA PRO A 86 11.47 7.09 6.64
C PRO A 86 12.46 6.21 7.41
N VAL A 87 13.58 5.85 6.76
CA VAL A 87 14.67 5.11 7.40
C VAL A 87 15.49 6.07 8.25
N SER A 88 15.33 5.96 9.58
CA SER A 88 16.04 6.81 10.54
C SER A 88 17.56 6.72 10.34
N GLY A 89 18.21 7.89 10.25
CA GLY A 89 19.65 7.98 10.04
C GLY A 89 20.12 7.77 8.59
N SER A 90 19.21 7.60 7.62
CA SER A 90 19.59 7.52 6.21
C SER A 90 20.14 8.87 5.72
N PRO A 91 21.39 8.91 5.20
CA PRO A 91 22.00 10.15 4.70
C PRO A 91 21.37 10.63 3.38
N ILE A 92 20.59 9.78 2.72
CA ILE A 92 19.99 10.03 1.41
C ILE A 92 18.45 10.16 1.46
N GLY A 93 17.84 10.14 2.66
CA GLY A 93 16.39 10.25 2.80
C GLY A 93 15.64 9.06 2.23
N GLU A 94 16.10 7.85 2.53
CA GLU A 94 15.50 6.58 2.13
C GLU A 94 14.16 6.31 2.83
N GLU A 95 13.23 5.71 2.10
CA GLU A 95 11.93 5.27 2.59
C GLU A 95 11.83 3.75 2.56
N ARG A 96 11.37 3.17 3.66
CA ARG A 96 11.05 1.74 3.77
C ARG A 96 9.59 1.52 3.42
N VAL A 97 9.32 0.73 2.39
CA VAL A 97 7.97 0.31 1.98
C VAL A 97 7.71 -1.10 2.50
N THR A 98 6.73 -1.23 3.38
CA THR A 98 6.30 -2.53 3.92
C THR A 98 4.94 -2.89 3.35
N THR A 99 4.88 -3.99 2.59
CA THR A 99 3.62 -4.59 2.12
C THR A 99 3.30 -5.81 2.97
N THR A 100 2.16 -5.80 3.64
CA THR A 100 1.65 -6.95 4.39
C THR A 100 0.42 -7.50 3.69
N VAL A 101 0.46 -8.79 3.36
CA VAL A 101 -0.69 -9.56 2.88
C VAL A 101 -1.10 -10.52 3.97
N SER A 102 -2.36 -10.51 4.39
CA SER A 102 -2.88 -11.44 5.41
C SER A 102 -4.15 -12.14 4.94
N TRP A 103 -4.32 -13.41 5.31
CA TRP A 103 -5.47 -14.21 4.94
C TRP A 103 -5.80 -15.25 6.01
N SER A 104 -7.04 -15.72 6.02
CA SER A 104 -7.48 -16.80 6.91
C SER A 104 -7.77 -18.06 6.10
N PHE A 105 -7.20 -19.20 6.52
CA PHE A 105 -7.47 -20.51 5.92
C PHE A 105 -7.59 -21.56 7.01
N HIS A 106 -8.70 -22.32 7.03
CA HIS A 106 -9.02 -23.31 8.06
C HIS A 106 -8.84 -22.78 9.50
N ASN A 107 -9.44 -21.62 9.80
CA ASN A 107 -9.34 -20.94 11.10
C ASN A 107 -7.91 -20.56 11.53
N THR A 108 -6.94 -20.64 10.62
CA THR A 108 -5.57 -20.20 10.86
C THR A 108 -5.32 -18.91 10.08
N ASN A 109 -4.78 -17.91 10.76
CA ASN A 109 -4.39 -16.65 10.15
C ASN A 109 -2.96 -16.74 9.65
N TYR A 110 -2.76 -16.41 8.39
CA TYR A 110 -1.47 -16.34 7.74
C TYR A 110 -1.18 -14.89 7.37
N LEU A 111 0.10 -14.54 7.38
CA LEU A 111 0.57 -13.27 6.88
C LEU A 111 1.90 -13.45 6.15
N VAL A 112 2.10 -12.66 5.12
CA VAL A 112 3.35 -12.51 4.38
C VAL A 112 3.69 -11.03 4.37
N THR A 113 4.92 -10.71 4.73
CA THR A 113 5.44 -9.34 4.72
C THR A 113 6.59 -9.26 3.73
N VAL A 114 6.50 -8.30 2.82
CA VAL A 114 7.58 -7.92 1.89
C VAL A 114 8.02 -6.51 2.26
N ILE A 115 9.33 -6.31 2.35
CA ILE A 115 9.93 -5.02 2.67
C ILE A 115 10.83 -4.65 1.51
N ASP A 116 10.68 -3.42 1.02
CA ASP A 116 11.53 -2.82 0.00
C ASP A 116 11.98 -1.42 0.44
N HIS A 117 13.01 -0.91 -0.20
CA HIS A 117 13.65 0.36 0.14
C HIS A 117 13.71 1.26 -1.10
N LEU A 118 13.16 2.45 -0.97
CA LEU A 118 13.16 3.46 -2.03
C LEU A 118 14.13 4.57 -1.68
N THR A 119 14.96 4.94 -2.65
CA THR A 119 15.92 6.03 -2.55
C THR A 119 15.69 7.03 -3.68
N PRO A 120 16.09 8.30 -3.51
CA PRO A 120 16.11 9.24 -4.63
C PRO A 120 16.88 8.68 -5.82
N TRP A 121 16.37 8.93 -7.04
CA TRP A 121 17.15 8.70 -8.25
C TRP A 121 18.39 9.61 -8.24
N GLN A 122 19.55 9.05 -8.57
CA GLN A 122 20.80 9.82 -8.69
C GLN A 122 20.84 10.65 -9.96
#